data_AF-A0A7R9WJP3-F1
#
_entry.id   AF-A0A7R9WJP3-F1
#
_cell.length_a   1.000
_cell.length_b   1.000
_cell.length_c   1.000
_cell.angle_alpha   90.00
_cell.angle_beta   90.00
_cell.angle_gamma   90.00
#
_symmetry.space_group_name_H-M   'P 1'
#
loop_
_entity.id
_entity.type
_entity.pdbx_description
1 polymer ?
#
loop_
_entity_poly.entity_id
_entity_poly.type
_entity_poly.pdbx_seq_one_letter_code
_entity_poly.pdbx_strand_id
1 'polypeptide(L)'
;EISGTGVEIGGHVLLSCDVIKKSDLERSAEDRGPVKRCSYPVTETEEYWMTHGVVTENIPQTTTVACEEAAKILVDQWDFSPEEAYMFLSVKGDVGLCQACHPDKGTQIARMIVPKVD
;
A
#
# COMPACT_ATOMS: atom_id res chain seq x y z
N GLU A 1 -15.71 7.27 3.14
CA GLU A 1 -16.86 6.75 3.92
C GLU A 1 -17.29 7.73 5.03
N ILE A 2 -17.76 8.94 4.70
CA ILE A 2 -17.93 10.01 5.72
C ILE A 2 -19.06 9.70 6.71
N SER A 3 -20.11 8.98 6.28
CA SER A 3 -21.27 8.63 7.09
C SER A 3 -21.05 7.42 8.01
N GLY A 4 -19.88 6.76 7.96
CA GLY A 4 -19.60 5.54 8.71
C GLY A 4 -19.97 4.24 8.01
N THR A 5 -20.55 4.31 6.81
CA THR A 5 -20.86 3.15 5.96
C THR A 5 -20.69 3.49 4.48
N GLY A 6 -20.46 2.47 3.66
CA GLY A 6 -20.60 2.55 2.22
C GLY A 6 -22.07 2.39 1.78
N VAL A 7 -22.27 2.15 0.47
CA VAL A 7 -23.53 1.61 -0.04
C VAL A 7 -23.48 0.11 0.15
N GLU A 8 -24.07 -0.37 1.25
CA GLU A 8 -24.06 -1.79 1.60
C GLU A 8 -25.04 -2.58 0.73
N ILE A 9 -24.53 -3.46 -0.12
CA ILE A 9 -25.33 -4.27 -1.07
C ILE A 9 -24.90 -5.74 -1.03
N GLY A 10 -25.90 -6.64 -1.12
CA GLY A 10 -25.63 -8.07 -1.29
C GLY A 10 -25.12 -8.38 -2.70
N GLY A 11 -24.16 -9.29 -2.81
CA GLY A 11 -23.59 -9.69 -4.10
C GLY A 11 -22.87 -11.04 -4.04
N HIS A 12 -22.60 -11.59 -5.22
CA HIS A 12 -21.74 -12.75 -5.39
C HIS A 12 -20.47 -12.32 -6.11
N VAL A 13 -19.31 -12.76 -5.61
CA VAL A 13 -18.00 -12.46 -6.19
C VAL A 13 -17.26 -13.75 -6.50
N LEU A 14 -16.57 -13.76 -7.64
CA LEU A 14 -15.64 -14.83 -8.00
C LEU A 14 -14.22 -14.40 -7.58
N LEU A 15 -13.53 -15.26 -6.84
CA LEU A 15 -12.19 -14.98 -6.31
C LEU A 15 -11.28 -16.17 -6.62
N SER A 16 -10.01 -15.89 -6.89
CA SER A 16 -8.92 -16.87 -6.83
C SER A 16 -8.02 -16.56 -5.64
N CYS A 17 -7.37 -17.59 -5.11
CA CYS A 17 -6.44 -17.44 -4.00
C CYS A 17 -5.20 -18.28 -4.28
N ASP A 18 -4.06 -17.61 -4.28
CA ASP A 18 -2.74 -18.20 -4.45
C ASP A 18 -1.84 -17.77 -3.28
N VAL A 19 -0.76 -18.52 -3.05
CA VAL A 19 0.19 -18.27 -1.96
C VAL A 19 1.56 -17.95 -2.53
N ILE A 20 2.04 -16.73 -2.26
CA ILE A 20 3.43 -16.35 -2.51
C ILE A 20 4.23 -16.70 -1.25
N LYS A 21 5.19 -17.63 -1.34
CA LYS A 21 6.00 -18.03 -0.18
C LYS A 21 7.10 -17.01 0.06
N LYS A 22 7.54 -16.90 1.32
CA LYS A 22 8.68 -16.05 1.68
C LYS A 22 9.93 -16.38 0.86
N SER A 23 10.19 -17.67 0.60
CA SER A 23 11.31 -18.13 -0.23
C SER A 23 11.28 -17.59 -1.65
N ASP A 24 10.09 -17.30 -2.17
CA ASP A 24 9.88 -16.85 -3.55
C ASP A 24 10.10 -15.33 -3.67
N LEU A 25 10.15 -14.63 -2.53
CA LEU A 25 10.44 -13.20 -2.42
C LEU A 25 11.92 -12.89 -2.12
N GLU A 26 12.71 -13.90 -1.76
CA GLU A 26 14.15 -13.77 -1.47
C GLU A 26 14.95 -13.90 -2.78
N ARG A 27 15.75 -12.89 -3.16
CA ARG A 27 16.77 -13.04 -4.22
C ARG A 27 17.97 -13.83 -3.68
N SER A 28 18.81 -14.32 -4.61
CA SER A 28 20.09 -15.03 -4.39
C SER A 28 20.80 -14.63 -3.10
N ALA A 29 21.42 -15.61 -2.41
CA ALA A 29 22.18 -15.43 -1.16
C ALA A 29 23.34 -14.41 -1.23
N GLU A 30 23.69 -13.92 -2.42
CA GLU A 30 24.67 -12.86 -2.66
C GLU A 30 24.08 -11.45 -2.46
N ASP A 31 22.75 -11.32 -2.51
CA ASP A 31 21.99 -10.08 -2.35
C ASP A 31 21.51 -9.97 -0.88
N ARG A 32 22.37 -9.44 0.01
CA ARG A 32 22.09 -9.32 1.47
C ARG A 32 21.15 -8.16 1.82
N GLY A 33 20.26 -7.78 0.91
CA GLY A 33 19.24 -6.76 1.18
C GLY A 33 18.19 -7.23 2.20
N PRO A 34 17.46 -6.30 2.84
CA PRO A 34 16.36 -6.64 3.75
C PRO A 34 15.28 -7.46 3.03
N VAL A 35 14.57 -8.30 3.78
CA VAL A 35 13.50 -9.13 3.23
C VAL A 35 12.39 -8.23 2.66
N LYS A 36 12.21 -8.33 1.35
CA LYS A 36 11.13 -7.76 0.53
C LYS A 36 9.75 -8.11 1.12
N ARG A 37 9.26 -7.31 2.06
CA ARG A 37 7.98 -7.54 2.77
C ARG A 37 7.15 -6.27 2.77
N CYS A 38 5.92 -6.39 2.31
CA CYS A 38 4.89 -5.40 2.57
C CYS A 38 4.39 -5.60 4.00
N SER A 39 4.42 -4.56 4.81
CA SER A 39 3.90 -4.62 6.19
C SER A 39 2.38 -4.46 6.23
N TYR A 40 1.82 -3.89 5.16
CA TYR A 40 0.40 -3.64 4.98
C TYR A 40 -0.12 -4.24 3.67
N PRO A 41 -1.45 -4.39 3.52
CA PRO A 41 -2.05 -4.87 2.28
C PRO A 41 -1.65 -3.99 1.08
N VAL A 42 -1.37 -4.64 -0.03
CA VAL A 42 -1.12 -4.00 -1.33
C VAL A 42 -2.20 -4.45 -2.30
N THR A 43 -2.77 -3.49 -3.01
CA THR A 43 -3.67 -3.76 -4.14
C THR A 43 -2.92 -3.55 -5.43
N GLU A 44 -3.05 -4.49 -6.35
CA GLU A 44 -2.50 -4.38 -7.69
C GLU A 44 -3.64 -4.30 -8.70
N THR A 45 -3.48 -3.43 -9.69
CA THR A 45 -4.33 -3.33 -10.88
C THR A 45 -3.45 -3.39 -12.12
N GLU A 46 -4.04 -3.36 -13.31
CA GLU A 46 -3.29 -3.29 -14.56
C GLU A 46 -2.35 -2.06 -14.61
N GLU A 47 -2.81 -0.92 -14.11
CA GLU A 47 -2.13 0.37 -14.24
C GLU A 47 -1.41 0.84 -12.96
N TYR A 48 -1.82 0.33 -11.80
CA TYR A 48 -1.40 0.88 -10.50
C TYR A 48 -1.07 -0.18 -9.47
N TRP A 49 -0.14 0.18 -8.58
CA TRP A 49 0.00 -0.40 -7.24
C TRP A 49 -0.61 0.54 -6.20
N MET A 50 -1.21 0.00 -5.16
CA MET A 50 -1.77 0.80 -4.06
C MET A 50 -1.32 0.22 -2.72
N THR A 51 -0.53 0.98 -1.98
CA THR A 51 -0.15 0.63 -0.59
C THR A 51 -1.11 1.27 0.39
N HIS A 52 -1.21 0.70 1.59
CA HIS A 52 -2.13 1.18 2.61
C HIS A 52 -1.41 1.51 3.91
N GLY A 53 -1.86 2.55 4.59
CA GLY A 53 -1.52 2.84 5.98
C GLY A 53 -2.75 2.70 6.85
N VAL A 54 -2.60 2.12 8.04
CA VAL A 54 -3.69 1.93 9.00
C VAL A 54 -3.21 2.37 10.39
N VAL A 55 -3.80 3.43 10.93
CA VAL A 55 -3.44 3.99 12.25
C VAL A 55 -4.70 4.41 12.99
N THR A 56 -4.69 4.38 14.32
CA THR A 56 -5.81 4.85 15.15
C THR A 56 -5.74 6.36 15.37
N GLU A 57 -6.86 7.03 15.14
CA GLU A 57 -7.11 8.47 15.37
C GLU A 57 -6.01 9.45 14.90
N ASN A 58 -5.31 9.14 13.80
CA ASN A 58 -4.22 9.97 13.28
C ASN A 58 -4.12 9.91 11.75
N ILE A 59 -4.87 10.77 11.08
CA ILE A 59 -4.84 10.89 9.60
C ILE A 59 -3.42 11.20 9.07
N PRO A 60 -2.69 12.20 9.59
CA PRO A 60 -1.33 12.47 9.12
C PRO A 60 -0.43 11.24 9.18
N GLN A 61 -0.39 10.54 10.32
CA GLN A 61 0.43 9.33 10.46
C GLN A 61 -0.05 8.22 9.52
N THR A 62 -1.35 8.06 9.33
CA THR A 62 -1.91 7.09 8.39
C THR A 62 -1.41 7.35 6.96
N THR A 63 -1.42 8.60 6.52
CA THR A 63 -0.90 8.98 5.20
C THR A 63 0.61 8.76 5.10
N THR A 64 1.38 9.08 6.15
CA THR A 64 2.82 8.80 6.20
C THR A 64 3.11 7.32 6.02
N VAL A 65 2.40 6.44 6.74
CA VAL A 65 2.58 4.99 6.61
C VAL A 65 2.29 4.52 5.18
N ALA A 66 1.21 5.00 4.54
CA ALA A 66 0.90 4.65 3.16
C ALA A 66 2.04 5.04 2.19
N CYS A 67 2.59 6.25 2.33
CA CYS A 67 3.72 6.74 1.54
C CYS A 67 5.01 5.92 1.80
N GLU A 68 5.31 5.62 3.06
CA GLU A 68 6.50 4.83 3.44
C GLU A 68 6.42 3.41 2.88
N GLU A 69 5.25 2.77 2.90
CA GLU A 69 5.07 1.47 2.27
C GLU A 69 5.27 1.55 0.76
N ALA A 70 4.77 2.59 0.08
CA ALA A 70 5.02 2.77 -1.35
C ALA A 70 6.51 2.94 -1.66
N ALA A 71 7.21 3.76 -0.86
CA ALA A 71 8.65 3.97 -1.01
C ALA A 71 9.43 2.67 -0.79
N LYS A 72 9.05 1.84 0.20
CA LYS A 72 9.66 0.52 0.42
C LYS A 72 9.53 -0.37 -0.80
N ILE A 73 8.36 -0.42 -1.45
CA ILE A 73 8.21 -1.27 -2.65
C ILE A 73 9.09 -0.74 -3.80
N LEU A 74 9.17 0.59 -4.00
CA LEU A 74 10.06 1.20 -5.01
C LEU A 74 11.54 0.88 -4.77
N VAL A 75 12.01 1.02 -3.52
CA VAL A 75 13.39 0.73 -3.14
C VAL A 75 13.67 -0.76 -3.23
N ASP A 76 12.84 -1.59 -2.60
CA ASP A 76 13.10 -3.01 -2.47
C ASP A 76 12.86 -3.77 -3.78
N GLN A 77 11.85 -3.42 -4.58
CA GLN A 77 11.47 -4.18 -5.79
C GLN A 77 12.01 -3.58 -7.08
N TRP A 78 12.11 -2.26 -7.16
CA TRP A 78 12.44 -1.55 -8.39
C TRP A 78 13.77 -0.81 -8.33
N ASP A 79 14.57 -1.04 -7.29
CA ASP A 79 15.96 -0.56 -7.17
C ASP A 79 16.09 0.97 -7.18
N PHE A 80 15.03 1.66 -6.76
CA PHE A 80 15.10 3.10 -6.51
C PHE A 80 16.02 3.35 -5.31
N SER A 81 16.83 4.40 -5.36
CA SER A 81 17.32 5.01 -4.12
C SER A 81 16.16 5.59 -3.30
N PRO A 82 16.32 5.72 -1.97
CA PRO A 82 15.32 6.39 -1.14
C PRO A 82 14.93 7.79 -1.65
N GLU A 83 15.92 8.56 -2.15
CA GLU A 83 15.71 9.90 -2.71
C GLU A 83 14.91 9.86 -4.02
N GLU A 84 15.20 8.91 -4.92
CA GLU A 84 14.42 8.72 -6.15
C GLU A 84 12.98 8.32 -5.84
N ALA A 85 12.78 7.41 -4.88
CA ALA A 85 11.44 6.98 -4.48
C ALA A 85 10.64 8.17 -3.93
N TYR A 86 11.26 8.98 -3.07
CA TYR A 86 10.64 10.19 -2.53
C TYR A 86 10.29 11.20 -3.64
N MET A 87 11.22 11.50 -4.55
CA MET A 87 10.99 12.43 -5.66
C MET A 87 9.89 11.93 -6.61
N PHE A 88 9.93 10.64 -6.96
CA PHE A 88 8.94 10.02 -7.83
C PHE A 88 7.54 10.08 -7.22
N LEU A 89 7.38 9.63 -5.97
CA LEU A 89 6.09 9.65 -5.28
C LEU A 89 5.56 11.08 -5.08
N SER A 90 6.45 12.06 -4.88
CA SER A 90 6.04 13.47 -4.75
C SER A 90 5.44 14.07 -6.04
N VAL A 91 5.73 13.46 -7.21
CA VAL A 91 5.27 13.97 -8.52
C VAL A 91 4.19 13.07 -9.14
N LYS A 92 4.31 11.76 -8.95
CA LYS A 92 3.48 10.74 -9.60
C LYS A 92 2.60 9.95 -8.64
N GLY A 93 2.89 10.02 -7.35
CA GLY A 93 2.06 9.39 -6.33
C GLY A 93 0.77 10.17 -6.11
N ASP A 94 -0.31 9.44 -5.81
CA ASP A 94 -1.58 10.03 -5.39
C ASP A 94 -1.98 9.45 -4.02
N VAL A 95 -1.97 10.31 -3.00
CA VAL A 95 -2.34 9.95 -1.62
C VAL A 95 -3.80 10.27 -1.36
N GLY A 96 -4.55 9.25 -0.94
CA GLY A 96 -5.98 9.36 -0.68
C GLY A 96 -6.39 8.75 0.65
N LEU A 97 -7.50 9.23 1.20
CA LEU A 97 -8.15 8.59 2.36
C LEU A 97 -9.19 7.59 1.88
N CYS A 98 -9.08 6.34 2.34
CA CYS A 98 -10.04 5.28 2.06
C CYS A 98 -11.23 5.40 3.02
N GLN A 99 -10.94 5.50 4.32
CA GLN A 99 -11.93 5.75 5.36
C GLN A 99 -11.29 6.54 6.49
N ALA A 100 -12.13 7.34 7.16
CA ALA A 100 -11.79 8.03 8.40
C ALA A 100 -12.97 7.97 9.38
N CYS A 101 -13.76 6.91 9.30
CA CYS A 101 -14.98 6.74 10.06
C CYS A 101 -14.91 5.46 10.87
N HIS A 102 -15.49 5.45 12.06
CA HIS A 102 -15.70 4.20 12.77
C HIS A 102 -16.88 4.32 13.74
N PRO A 103 -17.69 3.26 13.91
CA PRO A 103 -18.64 3.12 15.03
C PRO A 103 -18.02 2.81 16.42
N ASP A 104 -16.68 2.72 16.57
CA ASP A 104 -15.91 2.59 17.84
C ASP A 104 -14.42 3.01 17.61
N LYS A 105 -13.47 2.89 18.57
CA LYS A 105 -12.07 3.42 18.51
C LYS A 105 -11.42 3.36 17.11
N GLY A 106 -11.46 4.49 16.41
CA GLY A 106 -11.39 4.52 14.95
C GLY A 106 -10.00 4.36 14.37
N THR A 107 -9.78 3.31 13.56
CA THR A 107 -8.69 3.31 12.59
C THR A 107 -9.03 4.28 11.45
N GLN A 108 -8.04 5.00 10.94
CA GLN A 108 -8.10 5.66 9.65
C GLN A 108 -7.27 4.85 8.68
N ILE A 109 -7.71 4.82 7.42
CA ILE A 109 -6.99 4.13 6.35
C ILE A 109 -6.72 5.13 5.24
N ALA A 110 -5.46 5.23 4.87
CA ALA A 110 -5.00 5.97 3.71
C ALA A 110 -4.41 4.99 2.70
N ARG A 111 -4.39 5.40 1.42
CA ARG A 111 -3.70 4.70 0.35
C ARG A 111 -2.74 5.63 -0.37
N MET A 112 -1.67 5.06 -0.90
CA MET A 112 -0.80 5.72 -1.89
C MET A 112 -0.89 4.94 -3.20
N ILE A 113 -1.33 5.61 -4.27
CA ILE A 113 -1.38 5.05 -5.63
C ILE A 113 -0.04 5.33 -6.31
N VAL A 114 0.57 4.28 -6.84
CA VAL A 114 1.84 4.31 -7.56
C VAL A 114 1.59 3.82 -8.99
N PRO A 115 1.74 4.67 -10.02
CA PRO A 115 1.55 4.23 -11.41
C PRO A 115 2.65 3.27 -11.85
N LYS A 116 2.26 2.22 -12.56
CA LYS A 116 3.18 1.39 -13.33
C LYS A 116 3.66 2.21 -14.53
N VAL A 117 4.94 2.06 -14.87
CA VAL A 117 5.54 2.70 -16.05
C VAL A 117 5.45 1.73 -17.23
N ASP A 118 5.16 2.28 -18.41
CA ASP A 118 5.17 1.55 -19.69
C ASP A 118 6.60 1.18 -20.14
#